data_AF-A0A087NDL1-F1
#
_entry.id   AF-A0A087NDL1-F1
#
_cell.length_a   1.000
_cell.length_b   1.000
_cell.length_c   1.000
_cell.angle_alpha   90.00
_cell.angle_beta   90.00
_cell.angle_gamma   90.00
#
_symmetry.space_group_name_H-M   'P 1'
#
loop_
_entity.id
_entity.type
_entity.pdbx_description
1 polymer ?
#
loop_
_entity_poly.entity_id
_entity_poly.type
_entity_poly.pdbx_seq_one_letter_code
_entity_poly.pdbx_strand_id
1 'polypeptide(L)'
;MVIHFPIALFIGAFGVELFGLWRRNRDYQHVAHIMLVVGALGAIAAAFLGWFAGGFYLTDRNPILMTHRWLGTLIAVFGVALAWMPARHRKVPERSRTLYWVVLGLMTLAISIQGFLGGTFMHGGIYHLAF
;
A
#
# COMPACT_ATOMS: atom_id res chain seq x y z
N MET A 1 -13.70 -7.07 3.53
CA MET A 1 -12.84 -6.98 4.74
C MET A 1 -11.35 -7.12 4.43
N VAL A 2 -10.90 -8.12 3.65
CA VAL A 2 -9.45 -8.36 3.38
C VAL A 2 -8.73 -7.19 2.70
N ILE A 3 -9.42 -6.38 1.90
CA ILE A 3 -8.83 -5.20 1.21
C ILE A 3 -8.65 -3.96 2.09
N HIS A 4 -9.46 -3.77 3.15
CA HIS A 4 -9.40 -2.56 3.98
C HIS A 4 -8.27 -2.63 5.01
N PHE A 5 -7.93 -3.85 5.44
CA PHE A 5 -6.92 -4.08 6.47
C PHE A 5 -5.50 -3.67 6.03
N PRO A 6 -5.01 -4.04 4.82
CA PRO A 6 -3.73 -3.55 4.31
C PRO A 6 -3.71 -2.02 4.15
N ILE A 7 -4.80 -1.44 3.64
CA ILE A 7 -4.92 0.01 3.44
C ILE A 7 -4.69 0.75 4.75
N ALA A 8 -5.41 0.36 5.81
CA ALA A 8 -5.29 0.97 7.13
C ALA A 8 -3.87 0.79 7.71
N LEU A 9 -3.23 -0.36 7.50
CA LEU A 9 -1.90 -0.64 8.02
C LEU A 9 -0.81 0.18 7.33
N PHE A 10 -0.84 0.33 6.00
CA PHE A 10 0.16 1.15 5.29
C PHE A 10 -0.01 2.64 5.60
N ILE A 11 -1.24 3.16 5.57
CA ILE A 11 -1.52 4.57 5.92
C ILE A 11 -1.16 4.82 7.39
N GLY A 12 -1.55 3.91 8.28
CA GLY A 12 -1.23 3.97 9.70
C GLY A 12 0.28 3.90 9.96
N ALA A 13 1.01 3.03 9.26
CA ALA A 13 2.46 2.94 9.35
C ALA A 13 3.13 4.27 9.00
N PHE A 14 2.69 4.92 7.91
CA PHE A 14 3.18 6.25 7.55
C PHE A 14 2.90 7.29 8.64
N GLY A 15 1.69 7.30 9.22
CA GLY A 15 1.34 8.21 10.32
C GLY A 15 2.16 7.98 11.58
N VAL A 16 2.33 6.71 11.99
CA VAL A 16 3.12 6.32 13.17
C VAL A 16 4.60 6.64 12.95
N GLU A 17 5.13 6.41 11.76
CA GLU A 17 6.50 6.75 11.40
C GLU A 17 6.73 8.27 11.50
N LEU A 18 5.79 9.08 11.00
CA LEU A 18 5.85 10.54 11.06
C LEU A 18 5.79 11.04 12.50
N PHE A 19 4.92 10.44 13.32
CA PHE A 19 4.84 10.73 14.74
C PHE A 19 6.11 10.32 15.50
N GLY A 20 6.70 9.16 15.15
CA GLY A 20 7.95 8.67 15.71
C GLY A 20 9.13 9.60 15.43
N LEU A 21 9.20 10.18 14.23
CA LEU A 21 10.18 11.23 13.91
C LEU A 21 9.98 12.49 14.75
N TRP A 22 8.73 12.96 14.87
CA TRP A 22 8.44 14.16 15.65
C TRP A 22 8.77 13.98 17.13
N ARG A 23 8.45 12.81 17.70
CA ARG A 23 8.77 12.44 19.09
C ARG A 23 10.20 11.98 19.30
N ARG A 24 10.99 11.77 18.23
CA ARG A 24 12.33 11.18 18.25
C ARG A 24 12.42 9.86 19.04
N ASN A 25 11.35 9.07 19.06
CA ASN A 25 11.31 7.79 19.76
C ASN A 25 11.31 6.62 18.75
N ARG A 26 12.29 5.73 18.90
CA ARG A 26 12.52 4.55 18.04
C ARG A 26 11.46 3.46 18.20
N ASP A 27 10.71 3.43 19.30
CA ASP A 27 9.66 2.44 19.51
C ASP A 27 8.54 2.58 18.48
N TYR A 28 8.17 3.81 18.12
CA TYR A 28 7.17 4.07 17.08
C TYR A 28 7.64 3.58 15.70
N GLN A 29 8.93 3.68 15.39
CA GLN A 29 9.48 3.14 14.14
C GLN A 29 9.40 1.61 14.11
N HIS A 30 9.57 0.96 15.26
CA HIS A 30 9.39 -0.49 15.36
C HIS A 30 7.93 -0.90 15.13
N VAL A 31 6.97 -0.15 15.70
CA VAL A 31 5.54 -0.37 15.47
C VAL A 31 5.18 -0.15 14.00
N ALA A 32 5.64 0.95 13.38
CA ALA A 32 5.41 1.22 11.96
C ALA A 32 5.93 0.08 11.08
N HIS A 33 7.12 -0.45 11.39
CA HIS A 33 7.68 -1.59 10.67
C HIS A 33 6.81 -2.86 10.78
N ILE A 34 6.32 -3.19 11.98
CA ILE A 34 5.39 -4.32 12.16
C ILE A 34 4.12 -4.12 11.33
N MET A 35 3.58 -2.90 11.33
CA MET A 35 2.40 -2.55 10.51
C MET A 35 2.68 -2.74 9.02
N LEU A 36 3.86 -2.36 8.52
CA LEU A 36 4.25 -2.60 7.13
C LEU A 36 4.35 -4.09 6.79
N VAL A 37 4.91 -4.90 7.69
CA VAL A 37 5.01 -6.36 7.48
C VAL A 37 3.63 -6.98 7.39
N VAL A 38 2.76 -6.71 8.37
CA VAL A 38 1.39 -7.25 8.39
C VAL A 38 0.57 -6.70 7.20
N GLY A 39 0.76 -5.43 6.87
CA GLY A 39 0.13 -4.78 5.71
C GLY A 39 0.54 -5.43 4.40
N ALA A 40 1.84 -5.75 4.23
CA ALA A 40 2.35 -6.44 3.05
C ALA A 40 1.77 -7.86 2.91
N LEU A 41 1.71 -8.62 4.01
CA LEU A 41 1.08 -9.95 4.00
C LEU A 41 -0.40 -9.88 3.62
N GLY A 42 -1.13 -8.91 4.18
CA GLY A 42 -2.51 -8.67 3.81
C GLY A 42 -2.68 -8.23 2.35
N ALA A 43 -1.77 -7.41 1.82
CA ALA A 43 -1.79 -6.97 0.43
C ALA A 43 -1.53 -8.14 -0.55
N ILE A 44 -0.64 -9.07 -0.21
CA ILE A 44 -0.44 -10.32 -0.97
C ILE A 44 -1.74 -11.12 -1.01
N ALA A 45 -2.37 -11.34 0.15
CA ALA A 45 -3.63 -12.07 0.22
C ALA A 45 -4.74 -11.37 -0.58
N ALA A 46 -4.84 -10.05 -0.48
CA ALA A 46 -5.80 -9.24 -1.23
C ALA A 46 -5.57 -9.31 -2.75
N ALA A 47 -4.32 -9.18 -3.20
CA ALA A 47 -3.98 -9.29 -4.62
C ALA A 47 -4.30 -10.70 -5.14
N PHE A 48 -3.89 -11.74 -4.41
CA PHE A 48 -4.17 -13.14 -4.78
C PHE A 48 -5.68 -13.39 -4.91
N LEU A 49 -6.48 -13.03 -3.90
CA LEU A 49 -7.93 -13.17 -3.95
C LEU A 49 -8.56 -12.33 -5.07
N GLY A 50 -8.03 -11.13 -5.34
CA GLY A 50 -8.47 -10.27 -6.45
C GLY A 50 -8.29 -10.93 -7.81
N TRP A 51 -7.14 -11.58 -8.05
CA TRP A 51 -6.89 -12.35 -9.28
C TRP A 51 -7.80 -13.57 -9.41
N PHE A 52 -8.08 -14.27 -8.31
CA PHE A 52 -9.05 -15.37 -8.32
C PHE A 52 -10.48 -14.90 -8.61
N ALA A 53 -10.90 -13.77 -8.04
CA ALA A 53 -12.25 -13.24 -8.22
C ALA A 53 -12.45 -12.59 -9.60
N GLY A 54 -11.44 -11.87 -10.12
CA GLY A 54 -11.49 -11.17 -11.40
C GLY A 54 -11.09 -12.01 -12.61
N GLY A 55 -10.55 -13.21 -12.38
CA GLY A 55 -9.98 -14.07 -13.43
C GLY A 55 -8.56 -13.67 -13.86
N PHE A 56 -7.89 -14.60 -14.53
CA PHE A 56 -6.48 -14.48 -14.94
C PHE A 56 -6.33 -13.91 -16.35
N TYR A 57 -6.80 -12.69 -16.54
CA TYR A 57 -6.59 -11.93 -17.78
C TYR A 57 -5.49 -10.91 -17.56
N LEU A 58 -4.60 -10.71 -18.52
CA LEU A 58 -3.61 -9.63 -18.42
C LEU A 58 -4.22 -8.28 -18.82
N THR A 59 -5.29 -8.32 -19.63
CA THR A 59 -5.94 -7.15 -20.18
C THR A 59 -7.44 -7.11 -19.94
N ASP A 60 -7.95 -6.02 -19.38
CA ASP A 60 -9.39 -5.76 -19.25
C ASP A 60 -9.87 -4.73 -20.28
N ARG A 61 -11.12 -4.88 -20.71
CA ARG A 61 -11.80 -3.87 -21.55
C ARG A 61 -12.05 -2.56 -20.80
N ASN A 62 -12.25 -2.65 -19.48
CA ASN A 62 -12.43 -1.48 -18.63
C ASN A 62 -11.05 -0.98 -18.13
N PRO A 63 -10.61 0.22 -18.53
CA PRO A 63 -9.30 0.74 -18.14
C PRO A 63 -9.18 1.00 -16.63
N ILE A 64 -10.29 1.29 -15.94
CA ILE A 64 -10.32 1.48 -14.48
C ILE A 64 -10.04 0.15 -13.78
N LEU A 65 -10.69 -0.93 -14.23
CA LEU A 65 -10.47 -2.27 -13.69
C LEU A 65 -9.05 -2.76 -13.96
N MET A 66 -8.55 -2.55 -15.18
CA MET A 66 -7.16 -2.84 -15.53
C MET A 66 -6.18 -2.14 -14.59
N THR A 67 -6.36 -0.82 -14.43
CA THR A 67 -5.49 -0.01 -13.58
C THR A 67 -5.57 -0.48 -12.13
N HIS A 68 -6.78 -0.74 -11.61
CA HIS A 68 -6.98 -1.27 -10.27
C HIS A 68 -6.27 -2.61 -10.05
N ARG A 69 -6.35 -3.55 -11.00
CA ARG A 69 -5.73 -4.87 -10.86
C ARG A 69 -4.20 -4.77 -10.82
N TRP A 70 -3.62 -4.04 -11.76
CA TRP A 70 -2.16 -3.90 -11.84
C TRP A 70 -1.60 -3.05 -10.70
N LEU A 71 -2.27 -1.95 -10.34
CA LEU A 71 -1.85 -1.12 -9.21
C LEU A 71 -1.90 -1.90 -7.89
N GLY A 72 -2.95 -2.68 -7.64
CA GLY A 72 -3.05 -3.56 -6.48
C GLY A 72 -1.95 -4.62 -6.42
N THR A 73 -1.58 -5.19 -7.57
CA THR A 73 -0.48 -6.17 -7.67
C THR A 73 0.87 -5.51 -7.37
N LEU A 74 1.12 -4.31 -7.91
CA LEU A 74 2.33 -3.54 -7.63
C LEU A 74 2.42 -3.14 -6.16
N ILE A 75 1.32 -2.74 -5.52
CA ILE A 75 1.27 -2.43 -4.09
C ILE A 75 1.70 -3.65 -3.26
N ALA A 76 1.24 -4.86 -3.61
CA ALA A 76 1.66 -6.08 -2.91
C ALA A 76 3.18 -6.32 -3.05
N VAL A 77 3.72 -6.20 -4.27
CA VAL A 77 5.16 -6.39 -4.53
C VAL A 77 6.01 -5.34 -3.82
N PHE A 78 5.70 -4.06 -4.01
CA PHE A 78 6.44 -2.97 -3.38
C PHE A 78 6.23 -2.93 -1.86
N GLY A 79 5.09 -3.42 -1.35
CA GLY A 79 4.81 -3.51 0.08
C GLY A 79 5.80 -4.45 0.78
N VAL A 80 6.11 -5.59 0.15
CA VAL A 80 7.14 -6.51 0.63
C VAL A 80 8.52 -5.85 0.59
N ALA A 81 8.86 -5.17 -0.51
CA ALA A 81 10.14 -4.47 -0.62
C ALA A 81 10.29 -3.40 0.48
N LEU A 82 9.23 -2.63 0.73
CA LEU A 82 9.19 -1.60 1.78
C LEU A 82 9.33 -2.21 3.18
N ALA A 83 8.65 -3.33 3.45
CA ALA A 83 8.80 -4.05 4.70
C ALA A 83 10.23 -4.55 4.92
N TRP A 84 11.00 -4.83 3.86
CA TRP A 84 12.39 -5.30 3.97
C TRP A 84 13.42 -4.17 4.18
N MET A 85 13.09 -2.92 3.86
CA MET A 85 14.02 -1.78 3.97
C MET A 85 14.39 -1.44 5.44
N PRO A 86 13.45 -1.31 6.40
CA PRO A 86 13.75 -1.04 7.81
C PRO A 86 14.59 -2.11 8.50
N ALA A 87 14.45 -3.36 8.11
CA ALA A 87 15.29 -4.45 8.63
C ALA A 87 16.79 -4.23 8.32
N ARG A 88 17.12 -3.46 7.27
CA ARG A 88 18.49 -3.10 6.90
C ARG A 88 18.96 -1.77 7.49
N HIS A 89 18.06 -0.87 7.87
CA HIS A 89 18.40 0.51 8.29
C HIS A 89 19.17 0.63 9.62
N ARG A 90 19.35 -0.45 10.40
CA ARG A 90 20.17 -0.41 11.62
C ARG A 90 21.66 -0.09 11.37
N LYS A 91 22.15 -0.05 10.12
CA LYS A 91 23.57 0.18 9.78
C LYS A 91 23.85 1.09 8.55
N VAL A 92 22.88 1.85 8.01
CA VAL A 92 22.97 2.39 6.63
C VAL A 92 22.93 3.94 6.59
N PRO A 93 23.66 4.62 5.67
CA PRO A 93 23.76 6.09 5.54
C PRO A 93 22.44 6.84 5.27
N GLU A 94 22.42 8.15 5.57
CA GLU A 94 21.24 9.05 5.50
C GLU A 94 20.48 9.03 4.17
N ARG A 95 21.15 8.80 3.03
CA ARG A 95 20.50 8.68 1.71
C ARG A 95 19.48 7.55 1.65
N SER A 96 19.72 6.47 2.39
CA SER A 96 18.79 5.33 2.51
C SER A 96 17.52 5.70 3.28
N ARG A 97 17.61 6.66 4.22
CA ARG A 97 16.48 7.19 4.97
C ARG A 97 15.56 8.01 4.08
N THR A 98 16.10 8.93 3.28
CA THR A 98 15.28 9.74 2.35
C THR A 98 14.56 8.88 1.33
N LEU A 99 15.24 7.85 0.77
CA LEU A 99 14.61 6.93 -0.16
C LEU A 99 13.43 6.18 0.48
N TYR A 100 13.61 5.65 1.70
CA TYR A 100 12.53 4.98 2.43
C TYR A 100 11.30 5.89 2.58
N TRP A 101 11.49 7.14 2.98
CA TRP A 101 10.40 8.11 3.13
C TRP A 101 9.67 8.42 1.82
N VAL A 102 10.42 8.60 0.74
CA VAL A 102 9.84 8.84 -0.59
C VAL A 102 9.01 7.63 -1.03
N VAL A 103 9.55 6.41 -0.90
CA VAL A 103 8.84 5.20 -1.31
C VAL A 103 7.61 4.94 -0.43
N LEU A 104 7.70 5.14 0.89
CA LEU A 104 6.56 5.02 1.81
C LEU A 104 5.46 6.06 1.50
N GLY A 105 5.84 7.30 1.20
CA GLY A 105 4.91 8.35 0.79
C GLY A 105 4.21 8.02 -0.54
N LEU A 106 4.98 7.59 -1.55
CA LEU A 106 4.43 7.15 -2.84
C LEU A 106 3.52 5.92 -2.69
N MET A 107 3.88 4.96 -1.84
CA MET A 107 3.05 3.80 -1.51
C MET A 107 1.72 4.23 -0.90
N THR A 108 1.75 5.16 0.05
CA THR A 108 0.54 5.69 0.72
C THR A 108 -0.40 6.37 -0.30
N LEU A 109 0.17 7.15 -1.23
CA LEU A 109 -0.59 7.75 -2.32
C LEU A 109 -1.20 6.69 -3.26
N ALA A 110 -0.39 5.72 -3.68
CA ALA A 110 -0.83 4.63 -4.55
C ALA A 110 -1.99 3.83 -3.92
N ILE A 111 -1.93 3.57 -2.61
CA ILE A 111 -2.97 2.87 -1.86
C ILE A 111 -4.26 3.69 -1.78
N SER A 112 -4.15 5.01 -1.60
CA SER A 112 -5.31 5.92 -1.63
C SER A 112 -6.00 5.88 -3.00
N ILE A 113 -5.21 5.94 -4.09
CA ILE A 113 -5.72 5.82 -5.47
C ILE A 113 -6.36 4.44 -5.69
N GLN A 114 -5.73 3.36 -5.21
CA GLN A 114 -6.25 2.01 -5.32
C GLN A 114 -7.64 1.86 -4.66
N GLY A 115 -7.83 2.47 -3.49
CA GLY A 115 -9.12 2.52 -2.80
C GLY A 115 -10.17 3.28 -3.61
N PHE A 116 -9.81 4.45 -4.17
CA PHE A 116 -10.70 5.22 -5.04
C PHE A 116 -11.10 4.46 -6.30
N LEU A 117 -10.16 3.82 -6.99
CA LEU A 117 -10.43 2.98 -8.16
C LEU A 117 -11.36 1.82 -7.78
N GLY A 118 -11.13 1.21 -6.62
CA GLY A 118 -11.98 0.16 -6.04
C GLY A 118 -13.43 0.56 -5.90
N GLY A 119 -13.69 1.73 -5.30
CA GLY A 119 -15.04 2.29 -5.21
C GLY A 119 -15.62 2.59 -6.60
N THR A 120 -14.82 3.19 -7.47
CA THR A 120 -15.26 3.65 -8.79
C THR A 120 -15.79 2.51 -9.67
N PHE A 121 -15.06 1.38 -9.78
CA PHE A 121 -15.53 0.29 -10.65
C PHE A 121 -16.69 -0.51 -10.04
N MET A 122 -16.80 -0.58 -8.71
CA MET A 122 -17.91 -1.25 -8.02
C MET A 122 -19.24 -0.47 -8.15
N HIS A 123 -19.19 0.85 -8.35
CA HIS A 123 -20.35 1.73 -8.42
C HIS A 123 -20.65 2.28 -9.83
N GLY A 124 -20.12 1.65 -10.89
CA GLY A 124 -20.51 1.96 -12.27
C GLY A 124 -19.69 3.03 -13.00
N GLY A 125 -18.51 3.41 -12.50
CA GLY A 125 -17.55 4.28 -13.21
C GLY A 125 -17.40 5.67 -12.59
N ILE A 126 -16.58 6.55 -13.19
CA ILE A 126 -16.10 7.82 -12.60
C ILE A 126 -17.24 8.80 -12.26
N TYR A 127 -18.39 8.66 -12.91
CA TYR A 127 -19.57 9.52 -12.70
C TYR A 127 -20.41 9.14 -11.47
N HIS A 128 -20.04 8.12 -10.69
CA HIS A 128 -20.77 7.72 -9.48
C HIS A 128 -20.81 8.79 -8.36
N LEU A 129 -20.03 9.88 -8.49
CA LEU A 129 -20.02 11.04 -7.61
C LEU A 129 -20.65 12.30 -8.23
N ALA A 130 -21.14 12.22 -9.47
CA ALA A 130 -21.91 13.30 -10.08
C ALA A 130 -23.34 13.25 -9.53
N PHE A 131 -23.60 14.08 -8.51
CA PHE A 131 -24.95 14.37 -8.03
C PHE A 131 -25.61 15.43 -8.90
#